data_AF-A0A8T5PSG5-F1
#
_entry.id   AF-A0A8T5PSG5-F1
#
_cell.length_a   1.000
_cell.length_b   1.000
_cell.length_c   1.000
_cell.angle_alpha   90.00
_cell.angle_beta   90.00
_cell.angle_gamma   90.00
#
_symmetry.space_group_name_H-M   'P 1'
#
loop_
_entity.id
_entity.type
_entity.pdbx_description
1 polymer ?
#
loop_
_entity_poly.entity_id
_entity_poly.type
_entity_poly.pdbx_seq_one_letter_code
_entity_poly.pdbx_strand_id
1 'polypeptide(L)'
;MAAELLFEVSWEVCNKVGGIFTVIQSKLLPIKERYGDNYFLIGPYFPKKSWGIFEERLPPEECKGVLEELKKEGIEVHCGSWITKGNPNVLLIDFSNFSAQKDDIKRKLWDWYQIDSLNTEWYDFDEPVVWAYAVGRLLEKLSQVYSGRKIVAQFHEWLAGAALLYLRHNDVKIGTVFTTHATTLGRSLAMQEKDIYEDLEKIDSDSEAKKLGPSVWAKHLLEKQSAQNAHVFTTVSEITGIEAGHFLGRKPDVLLFNGLDMSKFPTFEEASVKHRLFKSRIKEFLMYYFFPYYNFDLDNTLIYFLAGRYEFHDKGIDIFIKALGKLNDQLKNEKSEKRIVAFFWVPGNIKAIRPELLESRSYFQDVKDSIDDVHEDIHNRLLYLLTSGKDFSKENLFDED
;
A
#
# COMPACT_ATOMS: atom_id res chain seq x y z
N MET A 1 -25.60 20.37 0.79
CA MET A 1 -24.55 21.34 1.18
C MET A 1 -23.32 20.55 1.60
N ALA A 2 -22.11 20.95 1.17
CA ALA A 2 -20.86 20.26 1.51
C ALA A 2 -20.52 20.40 3.01
N ALA A 3 -19.75 19.46 3.56
CA ALA A 3 -19.19 19.57 4.90
C ALA A 3 -18.26 20.79 4.99
N GLU A 4 -18.27 21.48 6.12
CA GLU A 4 -17.39 22.62 6.38
C GLU A 4 -16.06 22.20 7.00
N LEU A 5 -16.05 21.06 7.69
CA LEU A 5 -14.88 20.49 8.36
C LEU A 5 -14.80 18.99 8.04
N LEU A 6 -13.65 18.53 7.57
CA LEU A 6 -13.40 17.14 7.23
C LEU A 6 -12.26 16.59 8.09
N PHE A 7 -12.59 15.59 8.90
CA PHE A 7 -11.62 14.74 9.57
C PHE A 7 -11.46 13.44 8.79
N GLU A 8 -10.24 13.04 8.52
CA GLU A 8 -9.95 11.76 7.88
C GLU A 8 -9.00 10.95 8.74
N VAL A 9 -9.50 9.80 9.20
CA VAL A 9 -8.92 8.99 10.25
C VAL A 9 -8.39 7.71 9.64
N SER A 10 -7.11 7.43 9.85
CA SER A 10 -6.50 6.17 9.44
C SER A 10 -5.29 5.85 10.30
N TRP A 11 -5.13 4.56 10.60
CA TRP A 11 -3.94 4.03 11.25
C TRP A 11 -2.65 4.36 10.48
N GLU A 12 -2.76 4.60 9.16
CA GLU A 12 -1.62 4.82 8.28
C GLU A 12 -1.25 6.31 8.10
N VAL A 13 -1.93 7.26 8.75
CA VAL A 13 -1.52 8.67 8.74
C VAL A 13 -0.19 8.82 9.49
N CYS A 14 0.84 9.34 8.82
CA CYS A 14 2.21 9.41 9.34
C CYS A 14 2.80 8.07 9.84
N ASN A 15 2.22 6.95 9.42
CA ASN A 15 2.61 5.60 9.86
C ASN A 15 2.48 4.61 8.70
N LYS A 16 3.53 4.49 7.87
CA LYS A 16 3.47 3.59 6.72
C LYS A 16 3.44 2.12 7.15
N VAL A 17 2.31 1.46 6.94
CA VAL A 17 2.10 0.02 7.22
C VAL A 17 1.79 -0.74 5.93
N GLY A 18 0.95 -0.16 5.07
CA GLY A 18 0.42 -0.82 3.88
C GLY A 18 0.13 0.17 2.75
N GLY A 19 -0.90 -0.16 1.96
CA GLY A 19 -1.28 0.60 0.78
C GLY A 19 -2.10 1.85 1.10
N ILE A 20 -2.75 1.92 2.26
CA ILE A 20 -3.65 3.04 2.61
C ILE A 20 -2.84 4.31 2.81
N PHE A 21 -1.60 4.21 3.31
CA PHE A 21 -0.65 5.32 3.31
C PHE A 21 -0.54 5.99 1.93
N THR A 22 -0.39 5.19 0.87
CA THR A 22 -0.30 5.70 -0.50
C THR A 22 -1.62 6.28 -1.00
N VAL A 23 -2.75 5.64 -0.67
CA VAL A 23 -4.09 6.15 -1.02
C VAL A 23 -4.33 7.53 -0.41
N ILE A 24 -4.03 7.69 0.87
CA ILE A 24 -4.18 8.98 1.56
C ILE A 24 -3.25 10.01 0.94
N GLN A 25 -1.97 9.66 0.72
CA GLN A 25 -1.01 10.58 0.12
C GLN A 25 -1.36 11.01 -1.31
N SER A 26 -1.92 10.13 -2.15
CA SER A 26 -2.23 10.46 -3.55
C SER A 26 -3.40 11.43 -3.68
N LYS A 27 -4.32 11.45 -2.71
CA LYS A 27 -5.53 12.29 -2.74
C LYS A 27 -5.43 13.59 -1.92
N LEU A 28 -4.30 13.86 -1.26
CA LEU A 28 -4.15 15.05 -0.40
C LEU A 28 -4.41 16.36 -1.14
N LEU A 29 -3.83 16.51 -2.33
CA LEU A 29 -3.94 17.75 -3.09
C LEU A 29 -5.38 18.12 -3.46
N PRO A 30 -6.14 17.27 -4.18
CA PRO A 30 -7.51 17.64 -4.56
C PRO A 30 -8.42 17.86 -3.35
N ILE A 31 -8.17 17.18 -2.22
CA ILE A 31 -8.93 17.41 -0.99
C ILE A 31 -8.55 18.75 -0.37
N LYS A 32 -7.26 19.07 -0.30
CA LYS A 32 -6.77 20.34 0.25
C LYS A 32 -7.19 21.54 -0.61
N GLU A 33 -7.26 21.41 -1.93
CA GLU A 33 -7.84 22.43 -2.82
C GLU A 33 -9.31 22.71 -2.47
N ARG A 34 -10.06 21.71 -2.01
CA ARG A 34 -11.48 21.83 -1.67
C ARG A 34 -11.73 22.33 -0.24
N TYR A 35 -10.95 21.85 0.72
CA TYR A 35 -11.20 22.08 2.15
C TYR A 35 -10.22 23.06 2.81
N GLY A 36 -9.07 23.33 2.18
CA GLY A 36 -8.03 24.20 2.72
C GLY A 36 -7.57 23.74 4.10
N ASP A 37 -7.62 24.66 5.07
CA ASP A 37 -7.24 24.40 6.46
C ASP A 37 -8.32 23.65 7.26
N ASN A 38 -9.51 23.45 6.70
CA ASN A 38 -10.59 22.67 7.31
C ASN A 38 -10.49 21.17 7.03
N TYR A 39 -9.33 20.69 6.58
CA TYR A 39 -9.05 19.28 6.39
C TYR A 39 -7.96 18.82 7.35
N PHE A 40 -8.33 17.86 8.20
CA PHE A 40 -7.48 17.31 9.24
C PHE A 40 -7.35 15.81 9.06
N LEU A 41 -6.11 15.34 9.00
CA LEU A 41 -5.81 13.92 9.09
C LEU A 41 -5.57 13.53 10.55
N ILE A 42 -6.05 12.36 10.95
CA ILE A 42 -5.86 11.83 12.30
C ILE A 42 -5.18 10.47 12.23
N GLY A 43 -4.06 10.33 12.95
CA GLY A 43 -3.23 9.14 12.98
C GLY A 43 -2.70 8.81 14.37
N PRO A 44 -2.06 7.65 14.57
CA PRO A 44 -1.33 7.35 15.80
C PRO A 44 0.00 8.12 15.84
N TYR A 45 0.38 8.62 17.02
CA TYR A 45 1.71 9.19 17.22
C TYR A 45 2.71 8.08 17.57
N PHE A 46 3.62 7.82 16.65
CA PHE A 46 4.78 6.95 16.88
C PHE A 46 6.06 7.75 16.63
N PRO A 47 6.81 8.16 17.67
CA PRO A 47 7.93 9.10 17.52
C PRO A 47 8.95 8.69 16.45
N LYS A 48 9.37 7.42 16.46
CA LYS A 48 10.36 6.88 15.50
C LYS A 48 9.85 6.87 14.06
N LYS A 49 8.55 6.69 13.84
CA LYS A 49 7.95 6.63 12.50
C LYS A 49 7.56 8.02 11.97
N SER A 50 7.28 8.96 12.88
CA SER A 50 6.89 10.33 12.55
C SER A 50 8.10 11.24 12.28
N TRP A 51 9.30 10.80 12.68
CA TRP A 51 10.54 11.53 12.46
C TRP A 51 10.78 11.86 10.98
N GLY A 52 11.00 13.15 10.69
CA GLY A 52 11.29 13.64 9.34
C GLY A 52 10.09 13.70 8.39
N ILE A 53 8.89 13.28 8.83
CA ILE A 53 7.66 13.38 8.04
C ILE A 53 6.55 14.19 8.72
N PHE A 54 6.69 14.50 10.00
CA PHE A 54 5.74 15.32 10.76
C PHE A 54 6.44 16.57 11.29
N GLU A 55 5.84 17.73 11.02
CA GLU A 55 6.25 19.03 11.55
C GLU A 55 5.25 19.47 12.61
N GLU A 56 5.66 19.48 13.87
CA GLU A 56 4.80 19.90 14.99
C GLU A 56 4.52 21.40 14.95
N ARG A 57 3.27 21.78 15.28
CA ARG A 57 2.79 23.17 15.30
C ARG A 57 1.92 23.38 16.52
N LEU A 58 1.81 24.65 16.91
CA LEU A 58 0.90 25.01 17.99
C LEU A 58 -0.55 24.69 17.59
N PRO A 59 -1.36 24.11 18.50
CA PRO A 59 -2.77 23.89 18.24
C PRO A 59 -3.50 25.23 18.06
N PRO A 60 -4.61 25.26 17.31
CA PRO A 60 -5.52 26.40 17.30
C PRO A 60 -5.91 26.81 18.72
N GLU A 61 -6.01 28.11 19.00
CA GLU A 61 -6.28 28.64 20.34
C GLU A 61 -7.59 28.08 20.92
N GLU A 62 -8.60 27.94 20.07
CA GLU A 62 -9.91 27.37 20.44
C GLU A 62 -9.85 25.88 20.84
N CYS A 63 -8.81 25.15 20.40
CA CYS A 63 -8.65 23.74 20.72
C CYS A 63 -7.84 23.50 22.00
N LYS A 64 -7.02 24.46 22.45
CA LYS A 64 -6.09 24.27 23.58
C LYS A 64 -6.76 23.73 24.84
N GLY A 65 -7.91 24.28 25.22
CA GLY A 65 -8.64 23.83 26.41
C GLY A 65 -9.06 22.36 26.32
N VAL A 66 -9.58 21.95 25.16
CA VAL A 66 -9.97 20.55 24.90
C VAL A 66 -8.76 19.62 24.90
N LEU A 67 -7.63 20.03 24.33
CA LEU A 67 -6.42 19.20 24.29
C LEU A 67 -5.84 19.00 25.70
N GLU A 68 -5.89 20.01 26.56
CA GLU A 68 -5.49 19.88 27.97
C GLU A 68 -6.44 18.97 28.77
N GLU A 69 -7.75 18.98 28.47
CA GLU A 69 -8.70 18.02 29.06
C GLU A 69 -8.38 16.58 28.63
N LEU A 70 -8.14 16.34 27.35
CA LEU A 70 -7.78 15.02 26.81
C LEU A 70 -6.45 14.53 27.41
N LYS A 71 -5.48 15.42 27.60
CA LYS A 71 -4.19 15.09 28.21
C LYS A 71 -4.36 14.56 29.64
N LYS A 72 -5.29 15.12 30.42
CA LYS A 72 -5.65 14.62 31.77
C LYS A 72 -6.30 13.23 31.73
N GLU A 73 -6.98 12.90 30.64
CA GLU A 73 -7.52 11.57 30.39
C GLU A 73 -6.44 10.58 29.89
N GLY A 74 -5.20 11.02 29.66
CA GLY A 74 -4.11 10.20 29.15
C GLY A 74 -3.99 10.18 27.61
N ILE A 75 -4.70 11.07 26.92
CA ILE A 75 -4.70 11.22 25.46
C ILE A 75 -3.97 12.52 25.11
N GLU A 76 -2.73 12.41 24.62
CA GLU A 76 -1.94 13.56 24.17
C GLU A 76 -2.04 13.70 22.65
N VAL A 77 -2.22 14.94 22.17
CA VAL A 77 -2.47 15.21 20.75
C VAL A 77 -1.41 16.15 20.22
N HIS A 78 -0.58 15.62 19.32
CA HIS A 78 0.43 16.37 18.60
C HIS A 78 -0.22 17.00 17.36
N CYS A 79 -0.36 18.33 17.38
CA CYS A 79 -0.87 19.09 16.24
C CYS A 79 0.28 19.45 15.30
N GLY A 80 0.06 19.40 14.00
CA GLY A 80 1.13 19.70 13.06
C GLY A 80 0.74 19.55 11.61
N SER A 81 1.75 19.31 10.78
CA SER A 81 1.57 19.06 9.35
C SER A 81 2.36 17.87 8.88
N TRP A 82 1.77 17.11 7.95
CA TRP A 82 2.50 16.04 7.28
C TRP A 82 3.37 16.64 6.20
N ILE A 83 4.68 16.46 6.30
CA ILE A 83 5.67 16.89 5.31
C ILE A 83 5.50 16.03 4.05
N THR A 84 4.62 16.48 3.17
CA THR A 84 4.30 15.86 1.88
C THR A 84 3.67 16.92 0.97
N LYS A 85 3.37 16.56 -0.28
CA LYS A 85 2.73 17.45 -1.24
C LYS A 85 1.38 17.92 -0.67
N GLY A 86 1.25 19.22 -0.41
CA GLY A 86 0.05 19.86 0.15
C GLY A 86 0.11 20.18 1.65
N ASN A 87 1.06 19.63 2.42
CA ASN A 87 1.23 19.90 3.86
C ASN A 87 -0.10 19.94 4.65
N PRO A 88 -0.92 18.86 4.65
CA PRO A 88 -2.21 18.86 5.32
C PRO A 88 -2.06 19.01 6.84
N ASN A 89 -3.10 19.54 7.51
CA ASN A 89 -3.14 19.59 8.97
C ASN A 89 -3.28 18.16 9.50
N VAL A 90 -2.52 17.82 10.54
CA VAL A 90 -2.50 16.49 11.14
C VAL A 90 -2.61 16.58 12.65
N LEU A 91 -3.40 15.68 13.22
CA LEU A 91 -3.52 15.42 14.64
C LEU A 91 -3.00 14.00 14.90
N LEU A 92 -1.81 13.86 15.49
CA LEU A 92 -1.25 12.57 15.88
C LEU A 92 -1.53 12.29 17.35
N ILE A 93 -2.12 11.13 17.63
CA ILE A 93 -2.59 10.78 18.98
C ILE A 93 -1.57 9.90 19.68
N ASP A 94 -0.97 10.41 20.76
CA ASP A 94 -0.27 9.58 21.74
C ASP A 94 -1.29 9.07 22.76
N PHE A 95 -1.50 7.77 22.72
CA PHE A 95 -2.44 7.05 23.59
C PHE A 95 -1.70 6.13 24.57
N SER A 96 -0.39 6.31 24.76
CA SER A 96 0.43 5.45 25.62
C SER A 96 -0.09 5.44 27.06
N ASN A 97 -0.45 6.62 27.59
CA ASN A 97 -1.03 6.75 28.94
C ASN A 97 -2.52 6.33 28.99
N PHE A 98 -3.19 6.26 27.84
CA PHE A 98 -4.57 5.79 27.71
C PHE A 98 -4.66 4.25 27.57
N SER A 99 -3.54 3.57 27.29
CA SER A 99 -3.47 2.11 27.11
C SER A 99 -4.02 1.30 28.29
N ALA A 100 -3.94 1.83 29.51
CA ALA A 100 -4.51 1.21 30.71
C ALA A 100 -6.05 1.04 30.65
N GLN A 101 -6.75 1.82 29.82
CA GLN A 101 -8.21 1.76 29.66
C GLN A 101 -8.66 0.61 28.74
N LYS A 102 -7.74 -0.18 28.21
CA LYS A 102 -8.00 -1.26 27.25
C LYS A 102 -9.18 -2.16 27.63
N ASP A 103 -9.20 -2.69 28.85
CA ASP A 103 -10.21 -3.67 29.25
C ASP A 103 -11.60 -3.01 29.40
N ASP A 104 -11.65 -1.75 29.84
CA ASP A 104 -12.89 -0.97 29.89
C ASP A 104 -13.43 -0.65 28.48
N ILE A 105 -12.54 -0.29 27.55
CA ILE A 105 -12.88 -0.05 26.16
C ILE A 105 -13.46 -1.31 25.51
N LYS A 106 -12.81 -2.47 25.71
CA LYS A 106 -13.29 -3.75 25.19
C LYS A 106 -14.64 -4.14 25.79
N ARG A 107 -14.82 -3.94 27.10
CA ARG A 107 -16.10 -4.13 27.78
C ARG A 107 -17.20 -3.26 27.15
N LYS A 108 -16.93 -1.96 26.95
CA LYS A 108 -17.90 -1.05 26.31
C LYS A 108 -18.27 -1.47 24.90
N LEU A 109 -17.29 -1.85 24.07
CA LEU A 109 -17.56 -2.32 22.70
C LEU A 109 -18.40 -3.60 22.67
N TRP A 110 -18.20 -4.49 23.66
CA TRP A 110 -19.08 -5.63 23.88
C TRP A 110 -20.49 -5.17 24.28
N ASP A 111 -20.62 -4.34 25.31
CA ASP A 111 -21.92 -3.89 25.82
C ASP A 111 -22.74 -3.14 24.74
N TRP A 112 -22.08 -2.33 23.92
CA TRP A 112 -22.74 -1.49 22.90
C TRP A 112 -23.06 -2.23 21.61
N TYR A 113 -22.15 -3.10 21.14
CA TYR A 113 -22.20 -3.66 19.78
C TYR A 113 -21.93 -5.17 19.72
N GLN A 114 -21.78 -5.83 20.87
CA GLN A 114 -21.51 -7.26 21.00
C GLN A 114 -20.22 -7.69 20.28
N ILE A 115 -19.20 -6.84 20.32
CA ILE A 115 -17.88 -7.13 19.74
C ILE A 115 -17.08 -8.00 20.72
N ASP A 116 -17.11 -9.31 20.49
CA ASP A 116 -16.30 -10.27 21.25
C ASP A 116 -14.83 -10.15 20.86
N SER A 117 -14.03 -9.69 21.81
CA SER A 117 -12.58 -9.50 21.68
C SER A 117 -11.82 -10.25 22.78
N LEU A 118 -12.40 -11.33 23.30
CA LEU A 118 -11.71 -12.22 24.22
C LEU A 118 -10.51 -12.88 23.52
N ASN A 119 -9.40 -12.99 24.23
CA ASN A 119 -8.15 -13.61 23.76
C ASN A 119 -7.49 -12.94 22.54
N THR A 120 -7.78 -11.66 22.29
CA THR A 120 -7.01 -10.87 21.31
C THR A 120 -5.68 -10.42 21.89
N GLU A 121 -4.71 -10.14 21.01
CA GLU A 121 -3.37 -9.67 21.37
C GLU A 121 -3.24 -8.15 21.24
N TRP A 122 -2.28 -7.57 21.97
CA TRP A 122 -2.07 -6.13 22.01
C TRP A 122 -1.75 -5.54 20.63
N TYR A 123 -0.64 -5.95 20.01
CA TYR A 123 -0.16 -5.40 18.74
C TYR A 123 -0.98 -5.82 17.52
N ASP A 124 -2.03 -6.63 17.72
CA ASP A 124 -2.85 -7.17 16.64
C ASP A 124 -4.25 -6.56 16.59
N PHE A 125 -4.89 -6.36 17.76
CA PHE A 125 -6.26 -5.81 17.85
C PHE A 125 -6.37 -4.73 18.92
N ASP A 126 -5.83 -4.95 20.13
CA ASP A 126 -6.14 -4.03 21.23
C ASP A 126 -5.51 -2.63 21.01
N GLU A 127 -4.27 -2.55 20.53
CA GLU A 127 -3.55 -1.30 20.27
C GLU A 127 -4.30 -0.35 19.32
N PRO A 128 -4.70 -0.77 18.10
CA PRO A 128 -5.47 0.10 17.21
C PRO A 128 -6.86 0.42 17.75
N VAL A 129 -7.49 -0.49 18.50
CA VAL A 129 -8.82 -0.24 19.08
C VAL A 129 -8.76 0.82 20.19
N VAL A 130 -7.76 0.77 21.06
CA VAL A 130 -7.55 1.80 22.09
C VAL A 130 -7.28 3.15 21.46
N TRP A 131 -6.41 3.21 20.44
CA TRP A 131 -6.17 4.44 19.69
C TRP A 131 -7.45 4.98 19.05
N ALA A 132 -8.21 4.13 18.35
CA ALA A 132 -9.44 4.57 17.69
C ALA A 132 -10.48 5.05 18.71
N TYR A 133 -10.59 4.43 19.88
CA TYR A 133 -11.43 4.94 20.95
C TYR A 133 -10.97 6.35 21.42
N ALA A 134 -9.65 6.57 21.57
CA ALA A 134 -9.10 7.89 21.87
C ALA A 134 -9.40 8.92 20.77
N VAL A 135 -9.38 8.52 19.50
CA VAL A 135 -9.82 9.37 18.38
C VAL A 135 -11.31 9.72 18.49
N GLY A 136 -12.16 8.77 18.88
CA GLY A 136 -13.58 9.03 19.15
C GLY A 136 -13.77 10.10 20.23
N ARG A 137 -13.01 10.01 21.33
CA ARG A 137 -12.99 11.03 22.40
C ARG A 137 -12.54 12.40 21.90
N LEU A 138 -11.48 12.45 21.11
CA LEU A 138 -11.01 13.70 20.50
C LEU A 138 -12.09 14.34 19.62
N LEU A 139 -12.69 13.56 18.72
CA LEU A 139 -13.70 14.05 17.78
C LEU A 139 -14.97 14.53 18.49
N GLU A 140 -15.39 13.86 19.56
CA GLU A 140 -16.47 14.33 20.43
C GLU A 140 -16.17 15.73 20.99
N LYS A 141 -14.99 15.92 21.60
CA LYS A 141 -14.61 17.22 22.16
C LYS A 141 -14.45 18.31 21.09
N LEU A 142 -13.84 17.98 19.95
CA LEU A 142 -13.73 18.91 18.82
C LEU A 142 -15.09 19.30 18.24
N SER A 143 -16.08 18.40 18.27
CA SER A 143 -17.45 18.73 17.81
C SER A 143 -18.11 19.82 18.67
N GLN A 144 -17.73 19.91 19.94
CA GLN A 144 -18.22 20.94 20.87
C GLN A 144 -17.56 22.29 20.58
N VAL A 145 -16.24 22.28 20.33
CA VAL A 145 -15.48 23.48 19.92
C VAL A 145 -16.02 24.05 18.61
N TYR A 146 -16.23 23.19 17.63
CA TYR A 146 -16.76 23.55 16.31
C TYR A 146 -18.28 23.44 16.22
N SER A 147 -18.98 23.67 17.34
CA SER A 147 -20.44 23.60 17.38
C SER A 147 -21.09 24.51 16.35
N GLY A 148 -22.12 24.01 15.66
CA GLY A 148 -22.81 24.72 14.58
C GLY A 148 -22.21 24.52 13.18
N ARG A 149 -20.99 23.98 13.06
CA ARG A 149 -20.40 23.61 11.77
C ARG A 149 -20.85 22.22 11.33
N LYS A 150 -20.91 22.00 10.01
CA LYS A 150 -21.16 20.67 9.42
C LYS A 150 -19.86 19.87 9.36
N ILE A 151 -19.72 18.93 10.31
CA ILE A 151 -18.53 18.10 10.45
C ILE A 151 -18.76 16.72 9.83
N VAL A 152 -17.79 16.26 9.04
CA VAL A 152 -17.72 14.88 8.55
C VAL A 152 -16.42 14.24 9.02
N ALA A 153 -16.50 12.99 9.47
CA ALA A 153 -15.35 12.15 9.77
C ALA A 153 -15.37 10.90 8.89
N GLN A 154 -14.30 10.69 8.12
CA GLN A 154 -14.10 9.50 7.30
C GLN A 154 -13.09 8.57 7.97
N PHE A 155 -13.45 7.31 8.15
CA PHE A 155 -12.67 6.29 8.85
C PHE A 155 -12.26 5.22 7.85
N HIS A 156 -10.95 4.99 7.74
CA HIS A 156 -10.38 3.95 6.87
C HIS A 156 -10.02 2.70 7.66
N GLU A 157 -10.54 1.56 7.20
CA GLU A 157 -10.36 0.23 7.79
C GLU A 157 -10.89 0.04 9.21
N TRP A 158 -11.06 -1.24 9.57
CA TRP A 158 -11.52 -1.65 10.90
C TRP A 158 -10.66 -1.09 12.04
N LEU A 159 -9.37 -0.81 11.78
CA LEU A 159 -8.43 -0.20 12.71
C LEU A 159 -8.93 1.16 13.25
N ALA A 160 -9.68 1.92 12.44
CA ALA A 160 -10.30 3.19 12.84
C ALA A 160 -11.78 3.03 13.27
N GLY A 161 -12.31 1.80 13.21
CA GLY A 161 -13.73 1.50 13.40
C GLY A 161 -14.27 1.83 14.79
N ALA A 162 -13.48 1.61 15.84
CA ALA A 162 -13.92 1.90 17.21
C ALA A 162 -14.19 3.40 17.45
N ALA A 163 -13.51 4.28 16.72
CA ALA A 163 -13.78 5.72 16.74
C ALA A 163 -15.17 6.03 16.18
N LEU A 164 -15.52 5.43 15.04
CA LEU A 164 -16.84 5.57 14.43
C LEU A 164 -17.93 5.08 15.37
N LEU A 165 -17.75 3.88 15.93
CA LEU A 165 -18.71 3.28 16.86
C LEU A 165 -18.89 4.10 18.12
N TYR A 166 -17.82 4.70 18.64
CA TYR A 166 -17.88 5.65 19.76
C TYR A 166 -18.78 6.83 19.43
N LEU A 167 -18.56 7.49 18.28
CA LEU A 167 -19.35 8.66 17.87
C LEU A 167 -20.83 8.31 17.69
N ARG A 168 -21.11 7.14 17.10
CA ARG A 168 -22.48 6.66 16.88
C ARG A 168 -23.19 6.30 18.18
N HIS A 169 -22.50 5.68 19.13
CA HIS A 169 -23.08 5.31 20.41
C HIS A 169 -23.43 6.54 21.26
N ASN A 170 -22.54 7.54 21.28
CA ASN A 170 -22.71 8.75 22.08
C ASN A 170 -23.52 9.85 21.38
N ASP A 171 -24.17 9.55 20.24
CA ASP A 171 -24.97 10.49 19.43
C ASP A 171 -24.25 11.81 19.13
N VAL A 172 -22.94 11.72 18.81
CA VAL A 172 -22.13 12.90 18.49
C VAL A 172 -22.54 13.42 17.11
N LYS A 173 -22.76 14.73 17.00
CA LYS A 173 -23.23 15.41 15.76
C LYS A 173 -22.16 15.52 14.67
N ILE A 174 -21.64 14.38 14.22
CA ILE A 174 -20.66 14.23 13.14
C ILE A 174 -21.20 13.23 12.11
N GLY A 175 -21.20 13.62 10.83
CA GLY A 175 -21.48 12.67 9.74
C GLY A 175 -20.32 11.67 9.61
N THR A 176 -20.60 10.37 9.64
CA THR A 176 -19.57 9.32 9.63
C THR A 176 -19.54 8.57 8.32
N VAL A 177 -18.35 8.46 7.72
CA VAL A 177 -18.10 7.66 6.52
C VAL A 177 -17.15 6.52 6.88
N PHE A 178 -17.49 5.29 6.54
CA PHE A 178 -16.59 4.14 6.70
C PHE A 178 -16.14 3.64 5.33
N THR A 179 -14.83 3.49 5.13
CA THR A 179 -14.24 2.93 3.91
C THR A 179 -13.41 1.70 4.27
N THR A 180 -13.85 0.52 3.83
CA THR A 180 -13.01 -0.69 3.84
C THR A 180 -12.33 -0.87 2.48
N HIS A 181 -11.03 -1.17 2.50
CA HIS A 181 -10.21 -1.40 1.31
C HIS A 181 -10.13 -2.90 0.98
N ALA A 182 -10.37 -3.76 1.97
CA ALA A 182 -10.54 -5.20 1.84
C ALA A 182 -11.22 -5.72 3.11
N THR A 183 -12.05 -6.78 3.01
CA THR A 183 -12.60 -7.34 4.26
C THR A 183 -11.57 -8.23 4.95
N THR A 184 -11.58 -8.21 6.28
CA THR A 184 -10.69 -9.04 7.08
C THR A 184 -10.92 -10.53 6.80
N LEU A 185 -12.19 -10.95 6.75
CA LEU A 185 -12.56 -12.33 6.52
C LEU A 185 -12.16 -12.81 5.12
N GLY A 186 -12.44 -12.04 4.07
CA GLY A 186 -12.10 -12.45 2.71
C GLY A 186 -10.60 -12.58 2.51
N ARG A 187 -9.79 -11.67 3.07
CA ARG A 187 -8.33 -11.83 3.05
C ARG A 187 -7.87 -13.10 3.76
N SER A 188 -8.46 -13.43 4.92
CA SER A 188 -8.11 -14.64 5.65
C SER A 188 -8.54 -15.92 4.94
N LEU A 189 -9.70 -15.93 4.27
CA LEU A 189 -10.18 -17.08 3.50
C LEU A 189 -9.36 -17.32 2.23
N ALA A 190 -8.87 -16.25 1.58
CA ALA A 190 -8.10 -16.35 0.35
C ALA A 190 -6.77 -17.10 0.58
N MET A 191 -6.19 -16.90 1.76
CA MET A 191 -5.00 -17.60 2.21
C MET A 191 -5.20 -19.11 2.47
N GLN A 192 -6.45 -19.60 2.54
CA GLN A 192 -6.78 -21.02 2.76
C GLN A 192 -7.07 -21.80 1.47
N GLU A 193 -6.75 -21.26 0.28
CA GLU A 193 -7.03 -21.88 -1.02
C GLU A 193 -8.52 -22.21 -1.26
N LYS A 194 -9.45 -21.53 -0.57
CA LYS A 194 -10.89 -21.65 -0.82
C LYS A 194 -11.30 -20.74 -1.95
N ASP A 195 -12.14 -21.23 -2.87
CA ASP A 195 -12.78 -20.36 -3.85
C ASP A 195 -13.91 -19.56 -3.17
N ILE A 196 -13.56 -18.36 -2.73
CA ILE A 196 -14.48 -17.47 -2.01
C ILE A 196 -15.66 -17.08 -2.90
N TYR A 197 -15.43 -16.86 -4.19
CA TYR A 197 -16.41 -16.21 -5.05
C TYR A 197 -17.42 -17.21 -5.62
N GLU A 198 -17.00 -18.45 -5.90
CA GLU A 198 -17.94 -19.51 -6.29
C GLU A 198 -18.89 -19.92 -5.15
N ASP A 199 -18.39 -19.90 -3.90
CA ASP A 199 -19.12 -20.34 -2.72
C ASP A 199 -19.64 -19.19 -1.85
N LEU A 200 -19.54 -17.93 -2.30
CA LEU A 200 -19.79 -16.74 -1.46
C LEU A 200 -21.12 -16.84 -0.71
N GLU A 201 -22.21 -17.14 -1.42
CA GLU A 201 -23.56 -17.24 -0.85
C GLU A 201 -23.71 -18.37 0.19
N LYS A 202 -22.85 -19.39 0.15
CA LYS A 202 -22.86 -20.54 1.08
C LYS A 202 -22.03 -20.28 2.35
N ILE A 203 -21.19 -19.23 2.35
CA ILE A 203 -20.30 -18.93 3.46
C ILE A 203 -21.10 -18.26 4.58
N ASP A 204 -21.18 -18.92 5.74
CA ASP A 204 -21.55 -18.26 6.99
C ASP A 204 -20.35 -17.44 7.50
N SER A 205 -20.43 -16.12 7.34
CA SER A 205 -19.34 -15.20 7.66
C SER A 205 -18.90 -15.30 9.11
N ASP A 206 -19.84 -15.40 10.04
CA ASP A 206 -19.54 -15.34 11.46
C ASP A 206 -19.00 -16.69 11.96
N SER A 207 -19.50 -17.79 11.40
CA SER A 207 -18.97 -19.13 11.66
C SER A 207 -17.53 -19.29 11.13
N GLU A 208 -17.25 -18.85 9.89
CA GLU A 208 -15.90 -18.94 9.33
C GLU A 208 -14.92 -18.02 10.08
N ALA A 209 -15.31 -16.78 10.40
CA ALA A 209 -14.47 -15.87 11.17
C ALA A 209 -14.10 -16.44 12.55
N LYS A 210 -15.05 -17.10 13.25
CA LYS A 210 -14.78 -17.81 14.51
C LYS A 210 -13.79 -18.96 14.35
N LYS A 211 -13.93 -19.76 13.28
CA LYS A 211 -13.01 -20.89 13.00
C LYS A 211 -11.58 -20.43 12.75
N LEU A 212 -11.40 -19.23 12.19
CA LEU A 212 -10.09 -18.63 11.92
C LEU A 212 -9.38 -18.09 13.17
N GLY A 213 -10.06 -18.07 14.32
CA GLY A 213 -9.50 -17.74 15.63
C GLY A 213 -9.90 -16.36 16.16
N PRO A 214 -9.55 -16.05 17.41
CA PRO A 214 -10.04 -14.87 18.13
C PRO A 214 -9.63 -13.55 17.48
N SER A 215 -8.44 -13.49 16.87
CA SER A 215 -7.95 -12.33 16.13
C SER A 215 -8.86 -11.96 14.95
N VAL A 216 -9.10 -12.92 14.05
CA VAL A 216 -9.94 -12.69 12.86
C VAL A 216 -11.38 -12.42 13.28
N TRP A 217 -11.89 -13.15 14.27
CA TRP A 217 -13.23 -12.98 14.80
C TRP A 217 -13.49 -11.55 15.31
N ALA A 218 -12.62 -11.04 16.18
CA ALA A 218 -12.78 -9.71 16.77
C ALA A 218 -12.71 -8.59 15.70
N LYS A 219 -11.76 -8.71 14.75
CA LYS A 219 -11.61 -7.78 13.63
C LYS A 219 -12.82 -7.79 12.71
N HIS A 220 -13.31 -8.98 12.35
CA HIS A 220 -14.52 -9.16 11.54
C HIS A 220 -15.73 -8.52 12.20
N LEU A 221 -15.94 -8.74 13.51
CA LEU A 221 -17.02 -8.11 14.26
C LEU A 221 -16.91 -6.59 14.27
N LEU A 222 -15.73 -6.05 14.56
CA LEU A 222 -15.51 -4.61 14.60
C LEU A 222 -15.71 -3.98 13.21
N GLU A 223 -15.22 -4.62 12.15
CA GLU A 223 -15.43 -4.21 10.77
C GLU A 223 -16.91 -4.22 10.37
N LYS A 224 -17.61 -5.32 10.68
CA LYS A 224 -19.05 -5.51 10.43
C LYS A 224 -19.88 -4.43 11.13
N GLN A 225 -19.63 -4.21 12.42
CA GLN A 225 -20.33 -3.18 13.19
C GLN A 225 -20.02 -1.78 12.65
N SER A 226 -18.77 -1.50 12.26
CA SER A 226 -18.38 -0.21 11.68
C SER A 226 -19.11 0.06 10.37
N ALA A 227 -19.21 -0.94 9.48
CA ALA A 227 -19.96 -0.82 8.24
C ALA A 227 -21.46 -0.60 8.50
N GLN A 228 -22.07 -1.41 9.36
CA GLN A 228 -23.50 -1.32 9.67
C GLN A 228 -23.90 0.00 10.33
N ASN A 229 -23.03 0.57 11.18
CA ASN A 229 -23.29 1.79 11.93
C ASN A 229 -22.70 3.06 11.28
N ALA A 230 -22.06 3.00 10.11
CA ALA A 230 -21.67 4.22 9.40
C ALA A 230 -22.91 4.97 8.88
N HIS A 231 -22.85 6.31 8.76
CA HIS A 231 -23.89 7.00 8.00
C HIS A 231 -23.77 6.68 6.51
N VAL A 232 -22.53 6.66 5.99
CA VAL A 232 -22.20 6.24 4.63
C VAL A 232 -21.14 5.14 4.69
N PHE A 233 -21.41 4.00 4.08
CA PHE A 233 -20.47 2.91 3.91
C PHE A 233 -19.94 2.87 2.48
N THR A 234 -18.64 2.64 2.32
CA THR A 234 -17.96 2.66 1.02
C THR A 234 -16.90 1.57 0.92
N THR A 235 -16.63 1.14 -0.30
CA THR A 235 -15.55 0.21 -0.64
C THR A 235 -14.74 0.76 -1.83
N VAL A 236 -13.53 0.24 -2.04
CA VAL A 236 -12.62 0.74 -3.10
C VAL A 236 -12.80 0.05 -4.45
N SER A 237 -13.64 -0.97 -4.53
CA SER A 237 -13.91 -1.72 -5.75
C SER A 237 -15.28 -2.39 -5.69
N GLU A 238 -15.81 -2.73 -6.87
CA GLU A 238 -17.07 -3.47 -6.97
C GLU A 238 -16.98 -4.85 -6.33
N ILE A 239 -15.88 -5.58 -6.57
CA ILE A 239 -15.70 -6.93 -6.03
C ILE A 239 -15.64 -6.92 -4.49
N THR A 240 -14.93 -5.94 -3.89
CA THR A 240 -14.95 -5.72 -2.44
C THR A 240 -16.33 -5.31 -1.95
N GLY A 241 -17.10 -4.56 -2.74
CA GLY A 241 -18.49 -4.22 -2.43
C GLY A 241 -19.42 -5.43 -2.36
N ILE A 242 -19.27 -6.39 -3.28
CA ILE A 242 -20.01 -7.66 -3.27
C ILE A 242 -19.64 -8.46 -2.02
N GLU A 243 -18.34 -8.61 -1.76
CA GLU A 243 -17.79 -9.29 -0.59
C GLU A 243 -18.30 -8.68 0.73
N ALA A 244 -18.20 -7.36 0.88
CA ALA A 244 -18.68 -6.64 2.06
C ALA A 244 -20.20 -6.76 2.24
N GLY A 245 -20.96 -6.76 1.14
CA GLY A 245 -22.40 -6.99 1.17
C GLY A 245 -22.77 -8.31 1.85
N HIS A 246 -21.97 -9.36 1.61
CA HIS A 246 -22.17 -10.68 2.20
C HIS A 246 -21.57 -10.78 3.60
N PHE A 247 -20.28 -10.50 3.76
CA PHE A 247 -19.57 -10.70 5.04
C PHE A 247 -19.94 -9.68 6.12
N LEU A 248 -20.15 -8.43 5.74
CA LEU A 248 -20.46 -7.35 6.69
C LEU A 248 -21.98 -7.10 6.80
N GLY A 249 -22.79 -7.75 5.96
CA GLY A 249 -24.24 -7.61 5.95
C GLY A 249 -24.75 -6.22 5.53
N ARG A 250 -23.90 -5.41 4.88
CA ARG A 250 -24.27 -4.10 4.32
C ARG A 250 -23.55 -3.88 2.99
N LYS A 251 -24.30 -3.59 1.93
CA LYS A 251 -23.73 -3.17 0.64
C LYS A 251 -23.20 -1.73 0.74
N PRO A 252 -22.09 -1.39 0.08
CA PRO A 252 -21.61 -0.01 0.05
C PRO A 252 -22.62 0.92 -0.60
N ASP A 253 -22.76 2.11 -0.05
CA ASP A 253 -23.58 3.18 -0.61
C ASP A 253 -22.90 3.81 -1.83
N VAL A 254 -21.57 3.87 -1.83
CA VAL A 254 -20.74 4.45 -2.91
C VAL A 254 -19.42 3.69 -3.04
N LEU A 255 -18.94 3.53 -4.27
CA LEU A 255 -17.60 3.02 -4.56
C LEU A 255 -16.59 4.18 -4.65
N LEU A 256 -15.48 4.08 -3.93
CA LEU A 256 -14.40 5.08 -3.91
C LEU A 256 -13.10 4.47 -4.43
N PHE A 257 -12.95 4.43 -5.75
CA PHE A 257 -11.76 3.87 -6.39
C PHE A 257 -10.47 4.62 -6.00
N ASN A 258 -9.39 3.86 -5.77
CA ASN A 258 -8.09 4.43 -5.43
C ASN A 258 -7.48 5.16 -6.63
N GLY A 259 -7.33 6.48 -6.52
CA GLY A 259 -6.67 7.32 -7.51
C GLY A 259 -5.15 7.42 -7.28
N LEU A 260 -4.43 7.75 -8.36
CA LEU A 260 -3.00 8.05 -8.34
C LEU A 260 -2.75 9.50 -8.76
N ASP A 261 -1.72 10.13 -8.19
CA ASP A 261 -1.23 11.42 -8.65
C ASP A 261 -0.47 11.21 -9.97
N MET A 262 -1.15 11.44 -11.08
CA MET A 262 -0.60 11.27 -12.43
C MET A 262 0.62 12.14 -12.71
N SER A 263 0.80 13.26 -11.98
CA SER A 263 1.99 14.13 -12.13
C SER A 263 3.30 13.45 -11.69
N LYS A 264 3.23 12.32 -10.99
CA LYS A 264 4.40 11.52 -10.59
C LYS A 264 4.86 10.54 -11.67
N PHE A 265 4.06 10.32 -12.72
CA PHE A 265 4.35 9.36 -13.77
C PHE A 265 4.96 10.06 -14.99
N PRO A 266 5.89 9.39 -15.70
CA PRO A 266 6.51 9.97 -16.89
C PRO A 266 5.48 10.19 -17.99
N THR A 267 5.75 11.16 -18.88
CA THR A 267 5.01 11.27 -20.14
C THR A 267 5.25 10.03 -21.02
N PHE A 268 4.48 9.88 -22.09
CA PHE A 268 4.64 8.75 -23.00
C PHE A 268 6.03 8.73 -23.67
N GLU A 269 6.54 9.90 -24.04
CA GLU A 269 7.85 10.07 -24.67
C GLU A 269 8.96 9.70 -23.68
N GLU A 270 8.88 10.23 -22.45
CA GLU A 270 9.81 9.90 -21.38
C GLU A 270 9.77 8.41 -21.03
N ALA A 271 8.57 7.82 -20.96
CA ALA A 271 8.39 6.40 -20.70
C ALA A 271 9.02 5.54 -21.80
N SER A 272 8.93 5.96 -23.06
CA SER A 272 9.54 5.27 -24.20
C SER A 272 11.08 5.33 -24.17
N VAL A 273 11.65 6.48 -23.78
CA VAL A 273 13.10 6.62 -23.57
C VAL A 273 13.56 5.76 -22.39
N LYS A 274 12.86 5.85 -21.25
CA LYS A 274 13.12 5.05 -20.05
C LYS A 274 13.00 3.55 -20.33
N HIS A 275 12.04 3.13 -21.15
CA HIS A 275 11.88 1.74 -21.56
C HIS A 275 13.15 1.21 -22.25
N ARG A 276 13.69 1.93 -23.24
CA ARG A 276 14.93 1.51 -23.92
C ARG A 276 16.12 1.44 -22.97
N LEU A 277 16.28 2.48 -22.14
CA LEU A 277 17.36 2.54 -21.15
C LEU A 277 17.31 1.37 -20.15
N PHE A 278 16.15 1.14 -19.53
CA PHE A 278 16.01 0.08 -18.53
C PHE A 278 15.98 -1.32 -19.15
N LYS A 279 15.43 -1.48 -20.37
CA LYS A 279 15.54 -2.74 -21.12
C LYS A 279 16.99 -3.09 -21.41
N SER A 280 17.84 -2.11 -21.76
CA SER A 280 19.28 -2.32 -21.95
C SER A 280 19.96 -2.83 -20.67
N ARG A 281 19.64 -2.24 -19.51
CA ARG A 281 20.17 -2.71 -18.21
C ARG A 281 19.73 -4.13 -17.87
N ILE A 282 18.47 -4.48 -18.16
CA ILE A 282 17.99 -5.86 -17.98
C ILE A 282 18.73 -6.81 -18.93
N LYS A 283 18.95 -6.42 -20.19
CA LYS A 283 19.72 -7.22 -21.15
C LYS A 283 21.15 -7.49 -20.66
N GLU A 284 21.84 -6.48 -20.14
CA GLU A 284 23.17 -6.68 -19.52
C GLU A 284 23.11 -7.72 -18.39
N PHE A 285 22.10 -7.63 -17.51
CA PHE A 285 21.86 -8.65 -16.49
C PHE A 285 21.67 -10.06 -17.09
N LEU A 286 20.89 -10.19 -18.16
CA LEU A 286 20.68 -11.48 -18.83
C LEU A 286 21.97 -12.04 -19.41
N MET A 287 22.87 -11.18 -19.93
CA MET A 287 24.15 -11.62 -20.48
C MET A 287 25.00 -12.28 -19.39
N TYR A 288 25.31 -11.57 -18.29
CA TYR A 288 26.17 -12.17 -17.26
C TYR A 288 25.47 -13.25 -16.42
N TYR A 289 24.14 -13.29 -16.40
CA TYR A 289 23.41 -14.35 -15.71
C TYR A 289 23.35 -15.65 -16.53
N PHE A 290 23.10 -15.57 -17.84
CA PHE A 290 22.86 -16.75 -18.69
C PHE A 290 24.05 -17.14 -19.57
N PHE A 291 24.76 -16.18 -20.17
CA PHE A 291 25.73 -16.47 -21.22
C PHE A 291 26.99 -17.24 -20.79
N PRO A 292 27.40 -17.26 -19.49
CA PRO A 292 28.38 -18.23 -19.02
C PRO A 292 27.96 -19.70 -19.23
N TYR A 293 26.65 -19.97 -19.37
CA TYR A 293 26.08 -21.31 -19.51
C TYR A 293 25.45 -21.57 -20.88
N TYR A 294 24.67 -20.62 -21.40
CA TYR A 294 24.09 -20.68 -22.75
C TYR A 294 23.68 -19.28 -23.23
N ASN A 295 23.75 -19.05 -24.54
CA ASN A 295 23.39 -17.78 -25.15
C ASN A 295 22.04 -17.83 -25.88
N PHE A 296 21.48 -16.65 -26.16
CA PHE A 296 20.26 -16.48 -26.94
C PHE A 296 20.10 -15.05 -27.45
N ASP A 297 19.27 -14.90 -28.48
CA ASP A 297 18.97 -13.59 -29.05
C ASP A 297 18.15 -12.72 -28.08
N LEU A 298 18.77 -11.65 -27.59
CA LEU A 298 18.17 -10.69 -26.68
C LEU A 298 17.18 -9.74 -27.38
N ASP A 299 17.27 -9.57 -28.70
CA ASP A 299 16.35 -8.75 -29.48
C ASP A 299 15.01 -9.46 -29.68
N ASN A 300 15.04 -10.79 -29.88
CA ASN A 300 13.85 -11.63 -29.93
C ASN A 300 13.39 -12.16 -28.54
N THR A 301 13.86 -11.53 -27.46
CA THR A 301 13.47 -11.88 -26.08
C THR A 301 12.47 -10.87 -25.51
N LEU A 302 11.34 -11.39 -24.99
CA LEU A 302 10.36 -10.65 -24.21
C LEU A 302 10.63 -10.82 -22.72
N ILE A 303 10.48 -9.73 -21.97
CA ILE A 303 10.67 -9.71 -20.52
C ILE A 303 9.29 -9.62 -19.86
N TYR A 304 8.91 -10.66 -19.13
CA TYR A 304 7.72 -10.67 -18.30
C TYR A 304 8.14 -10.49 -16.84
N PHE A 305 7.24 -9.98 -16.00
CA PHE A 305 7.50 -9.94 -14.56
C PHE A 305 6.21 -10.03 -13.75
N LEU A 306 6.34 -10.53 -12.53
CA LEU A 306 5.36 -10.44 -11.47
C LEU A 306 6.05 -9.77 -10.28
N ALA A 307 5.41 -8.74 -9.72
CA ALA A 307 5.95 -7.99 -8.59
C ALA A 307 4.87 -7.78 -7.52
N GLY A 308 5.24 -7.94 -6.25
CA GLY A 308 4.29 -7.77 -5.16
C GLY A 308 4.77 -8.39 -3.85
N ARG A 309 3.90 -8.36 -2.85
CA ARG A 309 4.09 -9.10 -1.59
C ARG A 309 4.11 -10.60 -1.87
N TYR A 310 4.76 -11.35 -0.99
CA TYR A 310 4.79 -12.79 -1.07
C TYR A 310 3.48 -13.41 -0.56
N GLU A 311 2.46 -13.36 -1.41
CA GLU A 311 1.16 -14.01 -1.23
C GLU A 311 0.95 -14.92 -2.46
N PHE A 312 1.36 -16.19 -2.34
CA PHE A 312 1.53 -17.10 -3.49
C PHE A 312 0.26 -17.29 -4.32
N HIS A 313 -0.88 -17.45 -3.65
CA HIS A 313 -2.19 -17.59 -4.30
C HIS A 313 -2.85 -16.24 -4.54
N ASP A 314 -2.89 -15.34 -3.55
CA ASP A 314 -3.58 -14.04 -3.69
C ASP A 314 -3.00 -13.14 -4.78
N LYS A 315 -1.69 -13.27 -5.09
CA LYS A 315 -1.04 -12.57 -6.21
C LYS A 315 -0.97 -13.38 -7.49
N GLY A 316 -1.54 -14.59 -7.50
CA GLY A 316 -1.58 -15.47 -8.67
C GLY A 316 -0.20 -15.93 -9.13
N ILE A 317 0.76 -16.07 -8.21
CA ILE A 317 2.11 -16.55 -8.53
C ILE A 317 2.04 -17.98 -9.05
N ASP A 318 1.21 -18.81 -8.42
CA ASP A 318 0.93 -20.19 -8.82
C ASP A 318 0.31 -20.27 -10.23
N ILE A 319 -0.68 -19.42 -10.52
CA ILE A 319 -1.33 -19.33 -11.84
C ILE A 319 -0.32 -18.84 -12.89
N PHE A 320 0.48 -17.83 -12.57
CA PHE A 320 1.48 -17.28 -13.47
C PHE A 320 2.53 -18.33 -13.86
N ILE A 321 3.04 -19.11 -12.89
CA ILE A 321 3.98 -20.22 -13.16
C ILE A 321 3.32 -21.31 -14.03
N LYS A 322 2.09 -21.73 -13.71
CA LYS A 322 1.35 -22.72 -14.51
C LYS A 322 1.12 -22.23 -15.95
N ALA A 323 0.79 -20.95 -16.12
CA ALA A 323 0.60 -20.32 -17.42
C ALA A 323 1.91 -20.26 -18.23
N LEU A 324 3.03 -19.91 -17.60
CA LEU A 324 4.37 -19.94 -18.22
C LEU A 324 4.76 -21.36 -18.67
N GLY A 325 4.40 -22.39 -17.89
CA GLY A 325 4.60 -23.79 -18.27
C GLY A 325 3.86 -24.15 -19.56
N LYS A 326 2.56 -23.84 -19.63
CA LYS A 326 1.74 -24.07 -20.84
C LYS A 326 2.25 -23.28 -22.04
N LEU A 327 2.64 -22.03 -21.82
CA LEU A 327 3.19 -21.16 -22.86
C LEU A 327 4.51 -21.70 -23.42
N ASN A 328 5.37 -22.25 -22.56
CA ASN A 328 6.61 -22.89 -22.99
C ASN A 328 6.36 -24.09 -23.90
N ASP A 329 5.37 -24.93 -23.57
CA ASP A 329 5.00 -26.09 -24.40
C ASP A 329 4.44 -25.64 -25.76
N GLN A 330 3.61 -24.59 -25.78
CA GLN A 330 3.09 -24.01 -27.01
C GLN A 330 4.20 -23.45 -27.90
N LEU A 331 5.11 -22.65 -27.36
CA LEU A 331 6.23 -22.06 -28.12
C LEU A 331 7.14 -23.14 -28.72
N LYS A 332 7.38 -24.25 -28.00
CA LYS A 332 8.14 -25.39 -28.52
C LYS A 332 7.43 -26.10 -29.65
N ASN A 333 6.12 -26.36 -29.51
CA ASN A 333 5.31 -27.00 -30.54
C ASN A 333 5.25 -26.17 -31.83
N GLU A 334 5.17 -24.85 -31.68
CA GLU A 334 5.19 -23.89 -32.80
C GLU A 334 6.58 -23.64 -33.37
N LYS A 335 7.64 -24.17 -32.74
CA LYS A 335 9.05 -23.88 -33.06
C LYS A 335 9.32 -22.37 -33.10
N SER A 336 8.72 -21.63 -32.18
CA SER A 336 8.87 -20.18 -32.11
C SER A 336 10.30 -19.79 -31.77
N GLU A 337 10.83 -18.80 -32.49
CA GLU A 337 12.14 -18.21 -32.18
C GLU A 337 12.07 -17.25 -30.98
N LYS A 338 10.86 -16.84 -30.57
CA LYS A 338 10.67 -15.92 -29.45
C LYS A 338 11.09 -16.58 -28.14
N ARG A 339 11.80 -15.81 -27.31
CA ARG A 339 12.16 -16.21 -25.95
C ARG A 339 11.42 -15.36 -24.93
N ILE A 340 11.05 -15.96 -23.81
CA ILE A 340 10.45 -15.25 -22.68
C ILE A 340 11.33 -15.45 -21.45
N VAL A 341 11.73 -14.36 -20.82
CA VAL A 341 12.35 -14.36 -19.50
C VAL A 341 11.38 -13.73 -18.51
N ALA A 342 10.94 -14.49 -17.51
CA ALA A 342 9.99 -14.04 -16.51
C ALA A 342 10.69 -13.79 -15.16
N PHE A 343 10.58 -12.56 -14.65
CA PHE A 343 11.10 -12.17 -13.34
C PHE A 343 10.03 -12.27 -12.25
N PHE A 344 10.44 -12.71 -11.06
CA PHE A 344 9.61 -12.69 -9.85
C PHE A 344 10.23 -11.71 -8.86
N TRP A 345 9.73 -10.48 -8.82
CA TRP A 345 10.13 -9.46 -7.85
C TRP A 345 9.26 -9.55 -6.60
N VAL A 346 9.43 -10.67 -5.90
CA VAL A 346 8.66 -11.03 -4.71
C VAL A 346 9.62 -11.16 -3.53
N PRO A 347 9.54 -10.28 -2.52
CA PRO A 347 10.42 -10.34 -1.36
C PRO A 347 10.22 -11.65 -0.59
N GLY A 348 11.28 -12.41 -0.37
CA GLY A 348 11.27 -13.64 0.41
C GLY A 348 12.40 -13.66 1.44
N ASN A 349 12.43 -14.72 2.26
CA ASN A 349 13.50 -14.89 3.24
C ASN A 349 14.80 -15.29 2.53
N ILE A 350 15.75 -14.37 2.43
CA ILE A 350 17.02 -14.55 1.70
C ILE A 350 18.21 -14.20 2.59
N LYS A 351 19.34 -14.90 2.39
CA LYS A 351 20.58 -14.64 3.14
C LYS A 351 21.47 -13.60 2.46
N ALA A 352 21.75 -13.79 1.18
CA ALA A 352 22.62 -12.91 0.39
C ALA A 352 22.44 -13.19 -1.12
N ILE A 353 23.07 -12.36 -1.95
CA ILE A 353 23.24 -12.62 -3.38
C ILE A 353 24.16 -13.84 -3.55
N ARG A 354 23.87 -14.68 -4.57
CA ARG A 354 24.71 -15.85 -4.90
C ARG A 354 26.13 -15.41 -5.31
N PRO A 355 27.20 -15.95 -4.71
CA PRO A 355 28.59 -15.58 -5.05
C PRO A 355 28.92 -15.76 -6.53
N GLU A 356 28.42 -16.83 -7.14
CA GLU A 356 28.67 -17.17 -8.55
C GLU A 356 28.11 -16.08 -9.50
N LEU A 357 27.03 -15.42 -9.10
CA LEU A 357 26.47 -14.30 -9.85
C LEU A 357 27.32 -13.03 -9.72
N LEU A 358 27.97 -12.82 -8.57
CA LEU A 358 28.88 -11.70 -8.37
C LEU A 358 30.15 -11.89 -9.20
N GLU A 359 30.69 -13.10 -9.24
CA GLU A 359 31.84 -13.45 -10.09
C GLU A 359 31.51 -13.26 -11.58
N SER A 360 30.36 -13.79 -12.03
CA SER A 360 29.92 -13.64 -13.43
C SER A 360 29.73 -12.17 -13.81
N ARG A 361 29.20 -11.36 -12.90
CA ARG A 361 29.07 -9.91 -13.10
C ARG A 361 30.43 -9.21 -13.16
N SER A 362 31.39 -9.59 -12.32
CA SER A 362 32.75 -9.03 -12.34
C SER A 362 33.43 -9.31 -13.66
N TYR A 363 33.42 -10.58 -14.09
CA TYR A 363 34.02 -10.97 -15.37
C TYR A 363 33.36 -10.24 -16.56
N PHE A 364 32.03 -10.12 -16.56
CA PHE A 364 31.34 -9.35 -17.58
C PHE A 364 31.74 -7.86 -17.58
N GLN A 365 31.95 -7.27 -16.41
CA GLN A 365 32.41 -5.89 -16.29
C GLN A 365 33.84 -5.74 -16.83
N ASP A 366 34.74 -6.66 -16.52
CA ASP A 366 36.12 -6.65 -17.03
C ASP A 366 36.15 -6.72 -18.57
N VAL A 367 35.31 -7.59 -19.16
CA VAL A 367 35.15 -7.69 -20.62
C VAL A 367 34.60 -6.37 -21.19
N LYS A 368 33.60 -5.77 -20.54
CA LYS A 368 33.01 -4.51 -20.98
C LYS A 368 34.02 -3.37 -20.93
N ASP A 369 34.76 -3.24 -19.84
CA ASP A 369 35.78 -2.20 -19.66
C ASP A 369 36.91 -2.36 -20.69
N SER A 370 37.34 -3.61 -20.97
CA SER A 370 38.34 -3.89 -22.01
C SER A 370 37.86 -3.46 -23.42
N ILE A 371 36.56 -3.59 -23.71
CA ILE A 371 35.97 -3.14 -24.98
C ILE A 371 35.89 -1.60 -25.01
N ASP A 372 35.54 -0.98 -23.88
CA ASP A 372 35.44 0.48 -23.76
C ASP A 372 36.82 1.14 -23.93
N ASP A 373 37.90 0.50 -23.44
CA ASP A 373 39.29 0.98 -23.59
C ASP A 373 39.74 1.06 -25.06
N VAL A 374 39.32 0.10 -25.90
CA VAL A 374 39.64 0.10 -27.34
C VAL A 374 38.61 0.84 -28.20
N HIS A 375 37.52 1.33 -27.60
CA HIS A 375 36.40 1.92 -28.32
C HIS A 375 36.80 3.18 -29.10
N GLU A 376 37.60 4.05 -28.49
CA GLU A 376 38.05 5.29 -29.12
C GLU A 376 38.94 5.01 -30.35
N ASP A 377 39.82 4.01 -30.25
CA ASP A 377 40.69 3.60 -31.35
C ASP A 377 39.90 2.99 -32.50
N ILE A 378 38.94 2.11 -32.22
CA ILE A 378 38.03 1.55 -33.23
C ILE A 378 37.25 2.67 -33.91
N HIS A 379 36.74 3.65 -33.15
CA HIS A 379 36.00 4.79 -33.69
C HIS A 379 36.88 5.65 -34.62
N ASN A 380 38.10 5.97 -34.20
CA ASN A 380 39.04 6.75 -35.01
C ASN A 380 39.43 6.00 -36.30
N ARG A 381 39.66 4.69 -36.24
CA ARG A 381 39.94 3.84 -37.41
C ARG A 381 38.76 3.79 -38.38
N LEU A 382 37.55 3.62 -37.86
CA LEU A 382 36.31 3.67 -38.65
C LEU A 382 36.18 5.00 -39.40
N LEU A 383 36.42 6.12 -38.71
CA LEU A 383 36.36 7.44 -39.30
C LEU A 383 37.42 7.61 -40.41
N TYR A 384 38.64 7.14 -40.18
CA TYR A 384 39.71 7.16 -41.19
C TYR A 384 39.35 6.32 -42.41
N LEU A 385 38.87 5.08 -42.24
CA LEU A 385 38.50 4.20 -43.36
C LEU A 385 37.35 4.80 -44.19
N LEU A 386 36.31 5.33 -43.52
CA LEU A 386 35.18 6.00 -44.17
C LEU A 386 35.61 7.21 -44.99
N THR A 387 36.46 8.07 -44.40
CA THR A 387 36.91 9.30 -45.06
C THR A 387 37.93 9.04 -46.16
N SER A 388 38.67 7.93 -46.08
CA SER A 388 39.64 7.51 -47.10
C SER A 388 39.06 6.61 -48.19
N GLY A 389 37.77 6.25 -48.12
CA GLY A 389 37.10 5.41 -49.10
C GLY A 389 37.63 3.97 -49.16
N LYS A 390 38.22 3.49 -48.06
CA LYS A 390 38.75 2.13 -47.94
C LYS A 390 37.67 1.19 -47.40
N ASP A 391 37.73 -0.07 -47.84
CA ASP A 391 36.81 -1.10 -47.38
C ASP A 391 37.07 -1.49 -45.92
N PHE A 392 36.00 -1.90 -45.23
CA PHE A 392 36.05 -2.43 -43.88
C PHE A 392 36.50 -3.90 -43.89
N SER A 393 37.61 -4.22 -43.24
CA SER A 393 38.03 -5.60 -42.97
C SER A 393 38.33 -5.78 -41.48
N LYS A 394 38.31 -7.04 -41.01
CA LYS A 394 38.63 -7.37 -39.62
C LYS A 394 40.04 -6.89 -39.25
N GLU A 395 41.01 -7.05 -40.16
CA GLU A 395 42.41 -6.66 -39.93
C GLU A 395 42.61 -5.14 -39.83
N ASN A 396 41.71 -4.34 -40.44
CA ASN A 396 41.82 -2.89 -40.43
C ASN A 396 41.05 -2.24 -39.26
N LEU A 397 40.18 -3.00 -38.59
CA LEU A 397 39.30 -2.52 -37.52
C LEU A 397 39.78 -2.92 -36.12
N PHE A 398 40.35 -4.11 -35.98
CA PHE A 398 40.84 -4.64 -34.71
C PHE A 398 42.35 -4.90 -34.83
N ASP A 399 43.12 -4.56 -33.80
CA ASP A 399 44.50 -5.04 -33.70
C ASP A 399 44.50 -6.56 -33.51
N GLU A 400 45.58 -7.23 -33.94
CA GLU A 400 45.69 -8.70 -33.84
C GLU A 400 45.88 -9.22 -32.41
N ASP A 401 46.03 -8.32 -31.42
CA ASP A 401 46.32 -8.63 -30.02
C ASP A 401 45.07 -8.60 -29.11
#